data_AF-R7RW65-F1
#
_entry.id   AF-R7RW65-F1
#
_cell.length_a   1.000
_cell.length_b   1.000
_cell.length_c   1.000
_cell.angle_alpha   90.00
_cell.angle_beta   90.00
_cell.angle_gamma   90.00
#
_symmetry.space_group_name_H-M   'P 1'
#
loop_
_entity.id
_entity.type
_entity.pdbx_description
1 polymer ?
#
loop_
_entity_poly.entity_id
_entity_poly.type
_entity_poly.pdbx_seq_one_letter_code
_entity_poly.pdbx_strand_id
1 'polypeptide(L)'
;MTEPNFIKRLIPIDVAKALAGIATDTEKTHEHLQRRFKSRPNLYFRFNVDQGLQDVTLDEWNKMGAVKGHTQMYLGSEAVKASLEEAVKVLVEQRATLGVSEASEEFVSLR
;
A
#
# COMPACT_ATOMS: atom_id res chain seq x y z
N MET A 1 -32.46 -35.42 -26.00
CA MET A 1 -31.33 -35.68 -25.08
C MET A 1 -30.61 -34.34 -24.93
N THR A 2 -30.66 -33.77 -23.73
CA THR A 2 -30.36 -32.36 -23.44
C THR A 2 -29.02 -32.26 -22.67
N GLU A 3 -28.31 -31.15 -22.92
CA GLU A 3 -27.15 -30.56 -22.22
C GLU A 3 -25.75 -31.17 -22.46
N PRO A 4 -24.64 -30.38 -22.36
CA PRO A 4 -24.54 -28.96 -21.99
C PRO A 4 -23.63 -28.08 -22.88
N ASN A 5 -23.86 -26.77 -22.75
CA ASN A 5 -22.98 -25.63 -23.06
C ASN A 5 -21.46 -25.91 -22.97
N PHE A 6 -20.80 -26.18 -24.12
CA PHE A 6 -19.33 -26.22 -24.24
C PHE A 6 -18.68 -24.84 -24.47
N ILE A 7 -19.38 -23.73 -24.18
CA ILE A 7 -18.74 -22.43 -24.00
C ILE A 7 -17.99 -22.45 -22.67
N LYS A 8 -16.85 -23.15 -22.58
CA LYS A 8 -15.93 -23.01 -21.45
C LYS A 8 -14.49 -22.88 -21.92
N ARG A 9 -14.05 -21.62 -21.84
CA ARG A 9 -12.69 -21.16 -21.52
C ARG A 9 -11.61 -21.42 -22.58
N LEU A 10 -11.62 -20.55 -23.59
CA LEU A 10 -10.37 -20.05 -24.16
C LEU A 10 -10.30 -18.56 -23.82
N ILE A 11 -9.98 -18.21 -22.56
CA ILE A 11 -9.54 -16.83 -22.30
C ILE A 11 -8.13 -16.77 -22.90
N PRO A 12 -7.89 -15.94 -23.94
CA PRO A 12 -6.55 -15.78 -24.48
C PRO A 12 -5.63 -15.38 -23.33
N ILE A 13 -4.44 -15.98 -23.27
CA ILE A 13 -3.47 -15.73 -22.18
C ILE A 13 -3.22 -14.23 -21.99
N ASP A 14 -3.24 -13.46 -23.07
CA ASP A 14 -3.06 -12.00 -23.03
C ASP A 14 -4.22 -11.28 -22.33
N VAL A 15 -5.45 -11.76 -22.49
CA VAL A 15 -6.61 -11.22 -21.76
C VAL A 15 -6.53 -11.57 -20.27
N ALA A 16 -6.07 -12.77 -19.92
CA ALA A 16 -5.85 -13.15 -18.53
C ALA A 16 -4.73 -12.32 -17.88
N LYS A 17 -3.62 -12.09 -18.59
CA LYS A 17 -2.53 -11.21 -18.16
C LYS A 17 -2.99 -9.77 -17.98
N ALA A 18 -3.76 -9.24 -18.93
CA ALA A 18 -4.32 -7.90 -18.84
C ALA A 18 -5.27 -7.77 -17.64
N LEU A 19 -6.14 -8.75 -17.41
CA LEU A 19 -7.02 -8.76 -16.25
C LEU A 19 -6.25 -8.84 -14.94
N ALA A 20 -5.21 -9.67 -14.86
CA ALA A 20 -4.33 -9.72 -13.69
C ALA A 20 -3.68 -8.36 -13.45
N GLY A 21 -3.10 -7.75 -14.49
CA GLY A 21 -2.49 -6.42 -14.41
C GLY A 21 -3.47 -5.36 -13.91
N ILE A 22 -4.71 -5.33 -14.44
CA ILE A 22 -5.76 -4.41 -13.98
C ILE A 22 -6.17 -4.69 -12.54
N ALA A 23 -6.29 -5.96 -12.15
CA ALA A 23 -6.69 -6.36 -10.81
C ALA A 23 -5.62 -6.05 -9.76
N THR A 24 -4.34 -6.06 -10.14
CA THR A 24 -3.21 -5.73 -9.28
C THR A 24 -2.77 -4.27 -9.38
N ASP A 25 -3.34 -3.48 -10.29
CA ASP A 25 -3.03 -2.06 -10.45
C ASP A 25 -3.53 -1.26 -9.25
N THR A 26 -2.60 -0.61 -8.54
CA THR A 26 -2.89 0.22 -7.37
C THR A 26 -2.82 1.71 -7.67
N GLU A 27 -2.42 2.12 -8.89
CA GLU A 27 -2.20 3.52 -9.26
C GLU A 27 -3.50 4.32 -9.23
N LYS A 28 -4.60 3.76 -9.74
CA LYS A 28 -5.91 4.44 -9.73
C LYS A 28 -6.36 4.78 -8.30
N THR A 29 -6.15 3.85 -7.37
CA THR A 29 -6.47 4.05 -5.95
C THR A 29 -5.55 5.10 -5.35
N HIS A 30 -4.25 5.05 -5.66
CA HIS A 30 -3.31 6.07 -5.22
C HIS A 30 -3.71 7.47 -5.69
N GLU A 31 -3.96 7.66 -6.98
CA GLU A 31 -4.38 8.94 -7.54
C GLU A 31 -5.65 9.47 -6.90
N HIS A 32 -6.61 8.57 -6.64
CA HIS A 32 -7.86 8.93 -5.97
C HIS A 32 -7.58 9.45 -4.55
N LEU A 33 -6.78 8.74 -3.75
CA LEU A 33 -6.46 9.13 -2.38
C LEU A 33 -5.60 10.40 -2.34
N GLN A 34 -4.63 10.52 -3.23
CA GLN A 34 -3.80 11.71 -3.37
C GLN A 34 -4.65 12.95 -3.67
N ARG A 35 -5.63 12.84 -4.60
CA ARG A 35 -6.58 13.92 -4.88
C ARG A 35 -7.47 14.21 -3.68
N ARG A 36 -8.02 13.18 -3.03
CA ARG A 36 -8.91 13.30 -1.86
C ARG A 36 -8.23 14.03 -0.70
N PHE A 37 -6.94 13.79 -0.47
CA PHE A 37 -6.20 14.34 0.65
C PHE A 37 -5.27 15.49 0.29
N LYS A 38 -5.35 16.01 -0.95
CA LYS A 38 -4.52 17.12 -1.42
C LYS A 38 -4.55 18.36 -0.51
N SER A 39 -5.69 18.65 0.12
CA SER A 39 -5.85 19.80 1.03
C SER A 39 -5.42 19.51 2.49
N ARG A 40 -5.04 18.27 2.79
CA ARG A 40 -4.66 17.82 4.13
C ARG A 40 -3.28 17.17 4.05
N PRO A 41 -2.20 17.97 4.14
CA PRO A 41 -0.84 17.43 4.10
C PRO A 41 -0.65 16.41 5.23
N ASN A 42 0.24 15.45 5.00
CA ASN A 42 0.62 14.41 5.96
C ASN A 42 -0.51 13.47 6.42
N LEU A 43 -1.63 13.43 5.69
CA LEU A 43 -2.73 12.50 5.98
C LEU A 43 -2.63 11.19 5.18
N TYR A 44 -1.88 11.20 4.07
CA TYR A 44 -1.69 10.04 3.22
C TYR A 44 -0.24 9.97 2.75
N PHE A 45 0.41 8.86 3.08
CA PHE A 45 1.76 8.51 2.64
C PHE A 45 1.67 7.24 1.79
N ARG A 46 2.32 7.24 0.63
CA ARG A 46 2.46 6.04 -0.21
C ARG A 46 3.90 5.59 -0.20
N PHE A 47 4.12 4.39 0.29
CA PHE A 47 5.39 3.68 0.16
C PHE A 47 5.20 2.56 -0.85
N ASN A 48 5.83 2.70 -2.01
CA ASN A 48 5.72 1.77 -3.12
C ASN A 48 7.09 1.64 -3.80
N VAL A 49 7.60 0.41 -3.95
CA VAL A 49 8.92 0.19 -4.53
C VAL A 49 8.82 0.35 -6.06
N ASP A 50 9.25 1.48 -6.57
CA ASP A 50 9.00 1.87 -7.97
C ASP A 50 9.84 1.09 -8.99
N GLN A 51 10.97 0.50 -8.59
CA GLN A 51 11.87 -0.24 -9.49
C GLN A 51 12.51 -1.46 -8.82
N GLY A 52 12.71 -2.51 -9.64
CA GLY A 52 13.45 -3.72 -9.29
C GLY A 52 12.58 -4.95 -9.03
N LEU A 53 11.26 -4.80 -8.99
CA LEU A 53 10.31 -5.89 -8.74
C LEU A 53 9.40 -6.21 -9.93
N GLN A 54 9.65 -5.61 -11.09
CA GLN A 54 8.82 -5.81 -12.29
C GLN A 54 8.83 -7.27 -12.77
N ASP A 55 9.93 -7.99 -12.55
CA ASP A 55 10.11 -9.39 -12.93
C ASP A 55 9.94 -10.35 -11.73
N VAL A 56 9.37 -9.88 -10.62
CA VAL A 56 9.04 -10.71 -9.45
C VAL A 56 7.54 -10.95 -9.42
N THR A 57 7.11 -12.18 -9.68
CA THR A 57 5.69 -12.57 -9.60
C THR A 57 5.30 -12.92 -8.16
N LEU A 58 4.00 -12.90 -7.87
CA LEU A 58 3.48 -13.11 -6.51
C LEU A 58 3.80 -14.50 -5.92
N ASP A 59 4.07 -15.49 -6.77
CA ASP A 59 4.37 -16.87 -6.40
C ASP A 59 5.88 -17.17 -6.27
N GLU A 60 6.75 -16.21 -6.55
CA GLU A 60 8.22 -16.35 -6.51
C GLU A 60 8.82 -16.13 -5.11
N TRP A 61 8.44 -16.99 -4.18
CA TRP A 61 8.96 -16.99 -2.80
C TRP A 61 10.50 -17.14 -2.72
N ASN A 62 11.12 -17.74 -3.72
CA ASN A 62 12.58 -17.88 -3.81
C ASN A 62 13.30 -16.54 -4.13
N LYS A 63 12.58 -15.52 -4.62
CA LYS A 63 13.12 -14.19 -4.92
C LYS A 63 12.99 -13.19 -3.76
N MET A 64 12.62 -13.63 -2.55
CA MET A 64 12.50 -12.75 -1.37
C MET A 64 13.78 -11.96 -1.04
N GLY A 65 14.96 -12.50 -1.38
CA GLY A 65 16.22 -11.76 -1.26
C GLY A 65 16.26 -10.51 -2.16
N ALA A 66 15.77 -10.61 -3.39
CA ALA A 66 15.67 -9.48 -4.32
C ALA A 66 14.61 -8.47 -3.83
N VAL A 67 13.45 -8.95 -3.37
CA VAL A 67 12.41 -8.11 -2.75
C VAL A 67 12.99 -7.28 -1.61
N LYS A 68 13.72 -7.93 -0.70
CA LYS A 68 14.38 -7.25 0.42
C LYS A 68 15.40 -6.22 -0.07
N GLY A 69 16.28 -6.58 -1.00
CA GLY A 69 17.31 -5.69 -1.54
C GLY A 69 16.72 -4.42 -2.16
N HIS A 70 15.75 -4.58 -3.04
CA HIS A 70 15.09 -3.43 -3.69
C HIS A 70 14.30 -2.58 -2.69
N THR A 71 13.63 -3.20 -1.71
CA THR A 71 12.94 -2.47 -0.65
C THR A 71 13.92 -1.67 0.21
N GLN A 72 15.08 -2.23 0.56
CA GLN A 72 16.12 -1.53 1.31
C GLN A 72 16.68 -0.34 0.53
N MET A 73 16.93 -0.51 -0.77
CA MET A 73 17.38 0.58 -1.63
C MET A 73 16.33 1.69 -1.73
N TYR A 74 15.07 1.32 -1.92
CA TYR A 74 13.94 2.25 -1.99
C TYR A 74 13.82 3.08 -0.71
N LEU A 75 13.74 2.43 0.45
CA LEU A 75 13.72 3.08 1.77
C LEU A 75 15.04 3.83 2.08
N GLY A 76 16.12 3.50 1.36
CA GLY A 76 17.42 4.13 1.46
C GLY A 76 17.51 5.49 0.74
N SER A 77 16.63 5.73 -0.23
CA SER A 77 16.62 6.96 -1.02
C SER A 77 16.23 8.18 -0.17
N GLU A 78 16.82 9.32 -0.47
CA GLU A 78 16.65 10.55 0.31
C GLU A 78 15.19 11.01 0.37
N ALA A 79 14.49 10.99 -0.77
CA ALA A 79 13.08 11.38 -0.85
C ALA A 79 12.16 10.48 0.00
N VAL A 80 12.40 9.16 -0.03
CA VAL A 80 11.59 8.20 0.73
C VAL A 80 11.90 8.28 2.22
N LYS A 81 13.17 8.48 2.60
CA LYS A 81 13.56 8.71 4.00
C LYS A 81 12.87 9.92 4.59
N ALA A 82 12.90 11.06 3.89
CA ALA A 82 12.23 12.27 4.36
C ALA A 82 10.72 12.07 4.53
N SER A 83 10.07 11.38 3.57
CA SER A 83 8.65 11.02 3.66
C SER A 83 8.35 10.09 4.84
N LEU A 84 9.24 9.12 5.11
CA LEU A 84 9.13 8.19 6.23
C LEU A 84 9.28 8.91 7.57
N GLU A 85 10.23 9.83 7.69
CA GLU A 85 10.43 10.63 8.89
C GLU A 85 9.20 11.50 9.21
N GLU A 86 8.60 12.14 8.21
CA GLU A 86 7.37 12.91 8.41
C GLU A 86 6.19 12.01 8.81
N ALA A 87 6.08 10.82 8.21
CA ALA A 87 5.06 9.85 8.61
C ALA A 87 5.23 9.40 10.08
N VAL A 88 6.45 9.10 10.50
CA VAL A 88 6.77 8.72 11.88
C VAL A 88 6.43 9.86 12.83
N LYS A 89 6.81 11.10 12.50
CA LYS A 89 6.51 12.28 13.30
C LYS A 89 5.01 12.42 13.53
N VAL A 90 4.19 12.37 12.47
CA VAL A 90 2.72 12.46 12.59
C VAL A 90 2.16 11.34 13.48
N LEU A 91 2.62 10.11 13.32
CA LEU A 91 2.14 8.98 14.13
C LEU A 91 2.49 9.13 15.62
N VAL A 92 3.69 9.65 15.92
CA VAL A 92 4.13 9.90 17.31
C VAL A 92 3.33 11.05 17.94
N GLU A 93 3.12 12.15 17.21
CA GLU A 93 2.32 13.29 17.66
C GLU A 93 0.85 12.92 17.92
N GLN A 94 0.26 12.09 17.04
CA GLN A 94 -1.08 11.56 17.24
C GLN A 94 -1.19 10.71 18.51
N ARG A 95 -0.21 9.82 18.75
CA ARG A 95 -0.17 9.01 19.96
C ARG A 95 -0.10 9.86 21.24
N ALA A 96 0.72 10.92 21.22
CA ALA A 96 0.81 11.84 22.36
C ALA A 96 -0.53 12.54 22.61
N THR A 97 -1.25 12.92 21.55
CA THR A 97 -2.56 13.57 21.65
C THR A 97 -3.62 12.62 22.23
N LEU A 98 -3.63 11.36 21.80
CA LEU A 98 -4.55 10.34 22.31
C LEU A 98 -4.26 9.97 23.78
N GLY A 99 -2.99 9.85 24.17
CA GLY A 99 -2.61 9.57 25.55
C GLY A 99 -2.94 10.69 26.54
N VAL A 100 -2.97 11.94 26.09
CA VAL A 100 -3.46 13.08 26.91
C VAL A 100 -4.98 13.04 27.05
N SER A 101 -5.71 12.59 26.03
CA SER A 101 -7.17 12.42 26.07
C SER A 101 -7.60 11.34 27.06
N GLU A 102 -6.96 10.16 27.03
CA GLU A 102 -7.26 9.06 27.96
C GLU A 102 -6.93 9.43 29.42
N ALA A 103 -5.80 10.09 29.65
CA ALA A 103 -5.46 10.58 30.99
C ALA A 103 -6.50 11.59 31.52
N SER A 104 -7.05 12.44 30.65
CA SER A 104 -8.07 13.43 31.06
C SER A 104 -9.41 12.82 31.46
N GLU A 105 -9.78 11.63 30.94
CA GLU A 105 -11.02 10.95 31.32
C GLU A 105 -10.90 10.20 32.66
N GLU A 106 -9.73 9.64 32.99
CA GLU A 106 -9.48 9.03 34.31
C GLU A 106 -9.55 10.06 35.46
N PHE A 107 -9.10 11.30 35.23
CA PHE A 107 -9.17 12.37 36.24
C PHE A 107 -10.59 12.92 36.48
N VAL A 108 -11.53 12.74 35.54
CA VAL A 108 -12.93 13.18 35.70
C VAL A 108 -13.76 12.15 36.48
N SER A 109 -13.41 10.86 36.42
CA SER A 109 -14.12 9.79 37.16
C SER A 109 -13.70 9.63 38.62
N LEU A 110 -12.69 10.39 39.08
CA LEU A 110 -12.17 10.37 40.46
C LEU A 110 -12.66 11.55 41.33
N ARG A 111 -13.70 12.25 40.90
CA ARG A 111 -14.39 13.29 41.70
C ARG A 111 -15.84 12.92 41.99
#